data_AF-A0A970YQB7-F1
#
_entry.id   AF-A0A970YQB7-F1
#
_cell.length_a   1.000
_cell.length_b   1.000
_cell.length_c   1.000
_cell.angle_alpha   90.00
_cell.angle_beta   90.00
_cell.angle_gamma   90.00
#
_symmetry.space_group_name_H-M   'P 1'
#
loop_
_entity.id
_entity.type
_entity.pdbx_description
1 polymer ?
#
loop_
_entity_poly.entity_id
_entity_poly.type
_entity_poly.pdbx_seq_one_letter_code
_entity_poly.pdbx_strand_id
1 'polypeptide(L)' 'GAQELYTRLMEYVRQNGMESDTEFTASFCTERCKKGPVLVVNGKAIEQCTFEMAVEEIQKAIH' A
#
# COMPACT_ATOMS: atom_id res chain seq x y z
N GLY A 1 -4.43 0.48 -11.81
CA GLY A 1 -3.66 1.76 -11.68
C GLY A 1 -3.34 2.06 -10.22
N ALA A 2 -2.66 3.16 -9.88
CA ALA A 2 -2.28 3.44 -8.48
C ALA A 2 -3.49 3.61 -7.54
N GLN A 3 -4.54 4.29 -8.00
CA GLN A 3 -5.78 4.47 -7.25
C GLN A 3 -6.54 3.14 -7.02
N GLU A 4 -6.58 2.27 -8.03
CA GLU A 4 -7.20 0.95 -7.92
C GLU A 4 -6.46 0.04 -6.92
N LEU A 5 -5.12 0.11 -6.91
CA LEU A 5 -4.29 -0.58 -5.93
C LEU A 5 -4.62 -0.11 -4.50
N TYR A 6 -4.76 1.20 -4.30
CA TYR A 6 -5.14 1.78 -3.02
C TYR A 6 -6.50 1.28 -2.52
N THR A 7 -7.52 1.33 -3.37
CA THR A 7 -8.87 0.86 -3.01
C THR A 7 -8.83 -0.59 -2.57
N ARG A 8 -8.17 -1.47 -3.34
CA ARG A 8 -8.03 -2.89 -3.01
C ARG A 8 -7.29 -3.12 -1.69
N LEU A 9 -6.26 -2.32 -1.41
CA LEU A 9 -5.50 -2.44 -0.17
C LEU A 9 -6.28 -1.98 1.04
N MET A 10 -7.03 -0.88 0.95
CA MET A 10 -7.93 -0.46 2.02
C MET A 10 -8.98 -1.53 2.31
N GLU A 11 -9.59 -2.12 1.27
CA GLU A 11 -10.55 -3.21 1.45
C GLU A 11 -9.92 -4.42 2.14
N TYR A 12 -8.68 -4.79 1.77
CA TYR A 12 -7.95 -5.88 2.41
C TYR A 12 -7.69 -5.62 3.89
N VAL A 13 -7.15 -4.45 4.24
CA VAL A 13 -6.86 -4.05 5.63
C VAL A 13 -8.15 -4.05 6.46
N ARG A 14 -9.25 -3.52 5.89
CA ARG A 14 -10.57 -3.50 6.53
C ARG A 14 -11.13 -4.89 6.77
N GLN A 15 -11.07 -5.79 5.77
CA GLN A 15 -11.58 -7.16 5.88
C GLN A 15 -10.83 -7.98 6.93
N ASN A 16 -9.56 -7.68 7.16
CA ASN A 16 -8.75 -8.36 8.17
C ASN A 16 -8.79 -7.68 9.54
N GLY A 17 -9.59 -6.62 9.71
CA GLY A 17 -9.69 -5.89 10.99
C GLY A 17 -8.41 -5.15 11.39
N MET A 18 -7.49 -4.93 10.43
CA MET A 18 -6.19 -4.30 10.66
C MET A 18 -6.27 -2.77 10.61
N GLU A 19 -7.42 -2.20 10.26
CA GLU A 19 -7.64 -0.76 10.05
C GLU A 19 -7.35 0.06 11.31
N SER A 20 -7.55 -0.51 12.50
CA SER A 20 -7.30 0.15 13.79
C SER A 20 -5.81 0.27 14.14
N ASP A 21 -4.97 -0.64 13.63
CA ASP A 21 -3.55 -0.74 13.95
C ASP A 21 -2.64 -0.29 12.78
N THR A 22 -3.24 0.09 11.64
CA THR A 22 -2.52 0.41 10.40
C THR A 22 -2.81 1.83 9.93
N GLU A 23 -1.80 2.71 9.98
CA GLU A 23 -1.86 4.02 9.31
C GLU A 23 -1.44 3.88 7.84
N PHE A 24 -2.40 3.99 6.92
CA PHE A 24 -2.15 3.83 5.50
C PHE A 24 -2.05 5.18 4.79
N THR A 25 -0.83 5.60 4.45
CA THR A 25 -0.58 6.83 3.68
C THR A 25 -0.15 6.48 2.26
N ALA A 26 -1.02 6.75 1.27
CA ALA A 26 -0.66 6.63 -0.13
C ALA A 26 -0.48 7.99 -0.78
N SER A 27 0.66 8.17 -1.45
CA SER A 27 0.95 9.35 -2.25
C SER A 27 0.85 9.00 -3.74
N PHE A 28 -0.11 9.61 -4.43
CA PHE A 28 -0.24 9.46 -5.88
C PHE A 28 0.50 10.59 -6.58
N CYS A 29 1.61 10.28 -7.23
CA CYS A 29 2.26 11.22 -8.14
C CYS A 29 1.49 11.19 -9.48
N THR A 30 0.88 12.31 -9.85
CA THR A 30 0.05 12.49 -11.06
C THR A 30 0.89 12.81 -12.30
N GLU A 31 2.14 13.20 -12.11
CA GLU A 31 3.13 13.24 -13.19
C GLU A 31 3.43 11.79 -13.58
N ARG A 32 3.65 11.50 -14.88
CA ARG A 32 4.00 10.16 -15.40
C ARG A 32 5.37 9.70 -14.88
N CYS A 33 5.50 9.54 -13.58
CA CYS A 33 6.66 8.98 -12.94
C CYS A 33 6.73 7.52 -13.38
N LYS A 34 7.77 7.18 -14.14
CA LYS A 34 8.11 5.79 -14.51
C LYS A 34 8.26 4.84 -13.30
N LYS A 35 8.18 5.37 -12.08
CA LYS A 35 8.41 4.71 -10.80
C LYS A 35 7.15 4.46 -9.95
N GLY A 36 5.98 4.96 -10.36
CA GLY A 36 4.73 4.71 -9.64
C GLY A 36 4.20 3.28 -9.84
N PRO A 37 3.27 2.79 -8.99
CA PRO A 37 2.88 3.31 -7.67
C PRO A 37 3.96 3.05 -6.60
N VAL A 38 4.07 3.95 -5.62
CA VAL A 38 4.97 3.79 -4.47
C VAL A 38 4.13 3.61 -3.20
N LEU A 39 4.40 2.55 -2.44
CA LEU A 39 3.81 2.31 -1.13
C LEU A 39 4.87 2.45 -0.05
N VAL A 40 4.55 3.08 1.08
CA VAL A 40 5.46 3.16 2.23
C VAL A 40 4.84 2.41 3.39
N VAL A 41 5.52 1.37 3.89
CA VAL A 41 5.10 0.58 5.07
C VAL A 41 6.22 0.64 6.11
N ASN A 42 5.93 1.09 7.34
CA ASN A 42 6.94 1.27 8.40
C ASN A 42 8.21 2.04 7.96
N GLY A 43 8.04 3.07 7.13
CA GLY A 43 9.15 3.87 6.58
C GLY A 43 9.92 3.22 5.42
N LYS A 44 9.54 2.01 4.99
CA LYS A 44 10.11 1.34 3.82
C LYS A 44 9.29 1.64 2.58
N ALA A 45 9.90 2.32 1.61
CA ALA A 45 9.29 2.62 0.31
C ALA A 45 9.44 1.43 -0.66
N ILE A 46 8.34 1.09 -1.31
CA ILE A 46 8.20 0.01 -2.29
C ILE A 46 7.80 0.66 -3.61
N GLU A 47 8.73 0.81 -4.54
CA GLU A 47 8.48 1.29 -5.90
C GLU A 47 7.81 0.20 -6.76
N GLN A 48 7.05 0.61 -7.80
CA GLN A 48 6.31 -0.32 -8.68
C GLN A 48 5.45 -1.33 -7.91
N CYS A 49 4.88 -0.89 -6.79
CA CYS A 49 4.21 -1.76 -5.85
C CYS A 49 3.00 -2.46 -6.51
N THR A 50 2.94 -3.78 -6.42
CA THR A 50 1.75 -4.56 -6.76
C THR A 50 0.94 -4.85 -5.51
N PHE A 51 -0.31 -5.30 -5.70
CA PHE A 51 -1.18 -5.68 -4.59
C PHE A 51 -0.55 -6.76 -3.71
N GLU A 52 0.07 -7.77 -4.32
CA GLU A 52 0.71 -8.87 -3.60
C GLU A 52 1.91 -8.38 -2.77
N MET A 53 2.76 -7.52 -3.34
CA MET A 53 3.90 -6.92 -2.62
C MET A 53 3.45 -6.09 -1.42
N ALA A 54 2.39 -5.32 -1.59
CA ALA A 54 1.83 -4.51 -0.51
C ALA A 54 1.27 -5.38 0.62
N VAL A 55 0.51 -6.42 0.30
CA VAL A 55 -0.05 -7.36 1.30
C VAL A 55 1.06 -8.06 2.07
N GLU A 56 2.09 -8.54 1.39
CA GLU A 56 3.22 -9.21 2.04
C GLU A 56 3.93 -8.27 3.03
N GLU A 57 4.16 -7.01 2.66
CA GLU A 57 4.85 -6.05 3.52
C GLU A 57 3.96 -5.57 4.68
N ILE A 58 2.65 -5.46 4.49
CA ILE A 58 1.69 -5.19 5.58
C ILE A 58 1.67 -6.35 6.58
N GLN A 59 1.65 -7.61 6.10
CA GLN A 59 1.70 -8.77 6.98
C GLN A 59 2.99 -8.83 7.80
N LYS A 60 4.14 -8.51 7.19
CA LYS A 60 5.42 -8.40 7.89
C LYS A 60 5.46 -7.23 8.89
N ALA A 61 4.67 -6.20 8.68
CA ALA A 61 4.64 -5.02 9.55
C ALA A 61 3.79 -5.22 10.81
N ILE A 62 2.79 -6.11 10.74
CA ILE A 62 1.84 -6.39 11.83
C ILE A 62 2.31 -7.56 12.72
N HIS A 63 3.25 -8.40 12.23
CA HIS A 63 3.80 -9.55 12.95
C HIS A 63 5.17 -9.26 13.56
#